data_AF-A0A519Y4A6-F1
#
_entry.id   AF-A0A519Y4A6-F1
#
_cell.length_a   1.000
_cell.length_b   1.000
_cell.length_c   1.000
_cell.angle_alpha   90.00
_cell.angle_beta   90.00
_cell.angle_gamma   90.00
#
_symmetry.space_group_name_H-M   'P 1'
#
loop_
_entity.id
_entity.type
_entity.pdbx_description
1 polymer ?
#
loop_
_entity_poly.entity_id
_entity_poly.type
_entity_poly.pdbx_seq_one_letter_code
_entity_poly.pdbx_strand_id
1 'polypeptide(L)'
;MFKIIPQIILALIVFVTHAQHPPVFDAMTSDSSFITIYDLNISLVKYSYKPNGIRFLVVHDNEDTGVKAGFDYIRWSGGELVDSQYGGVRDYNFSYMDDVYRIDPNAIYTERGINTRLKKDEFSSNEVEKTLNAAGKQIIDFYNPKSLGYILT
;
A
#
# COMPACT_ATOMS: atom_id res chain seq x y z
N MET A 1 35.10 -7.05 -43.36
CA MET A 1 33.76 -6.55 -43.00
C MET A 1 33.33 -7.19 -41.69
N PHE A 2 33.55 -6.52 -40.56
CA PHE A 2 33.07 -6.99 -39.25
C PHE A 2 31.80 -6.23 -38.90
N LYS A 3 30.68 -6.94 -38.84
CA LYS A 3 29.39 -6.40 -38.36
C LYS A 3 29.43 -6.42 -36.82
N ILE A 4 29.42 -5.25 -36.20
CA ILE A 4 29.21 -5.13 -34.75
C ILE A 4 27.70 -5.08 -34.54
N ILE A 5 27.14 -6.08 -33.87
CA ILE A 5 25.75 -6.09 -33.41
C ILE A 5 25.78 -5.61 -31.96
N PRO A 6 25.11 -4.50 -31.59
CA PRO A 6 25.01 -4.11 -30.19
C PRO A 6 23.97 -5.01 -29.51
N GLN A 7 24.42 -5.87 -28.59
CA GLN A 7 23.52 -6.58 -27.68
C GLN A 7 23.05 -5.59 -26.61
N ILE A 8 21.76 -5.28 -26.62
CA ILE A 8 21.07 -4.59 -25.55
C ILE A 8 21.02 -5.54 -24.35
N ILE A 9 21.78 -5.26 -23.31
CA ILE A 9 21.67 -5.95 -22.03
C ILE A 9 20.51 -5.30 -21.29
N LEU A 10 19.36 -5.99 -21.27
CA LEU A 10 18.22 -5.63 -20.43
C LEU A 10 18.52 -6.11 -19.01
N ALA A 11 19.02 -5.21 -18.15
CA ALA A 11 19.20 -5.50 -16.74
C ALA A 11 17.82 -5.45 -16.05
N LEU A 12 17.24 -6.62 -15.79
CA LEU A 12 16.11 -6.78 -14.86
C LEU A 12 16.65 -6.61 -13.44
N ILE A 13 16.59 -5.39 -12.91
CA ILE A 13 16.79 -5.15 -11.49
C ILE A 13 15.51 -5.60 -10.77
N VAL A 14 15.56 -6.80 -10.20
CA VAL A 14 14.51 -7.28 -9.29
C VAL A 14 14.81 -6.68 -7.91
N PHE A 15 14.11 -5.61 -7.56
CA PHE A 15 14.05 -5.19 -6.16
C PHE A 15 13.29 -6.28 -5.40
N VAL A 16 14.01 -7.09 -4.62
CA VAL A 16 13.39 -8.01 -3.66
C VAL A 16 12.90 -7.16 -2.50
N THR A 17 11.68 -6.64 -2.62
CA THR A 17 10.98 -6.06 -1.49
C THR A 17 10.59 -7.20 -0.57
N HIS A 18 11.29 -7.33 0.56
CA HIS A 18 10.86 -8.25 1.61
C HIS A 18 9.56 -7.71 2.20
N ALA A 19 8.45 -8.39 1.93
CA ALA A 19 7.20 -8.12 2.62
C ALA A 19 7.43 -8.20 4.13
N GLN A 20 6.93 -7.23 4.88
CA GLN A 20 7.02 -7.17 6.35
C GLN A 20 6.49 -8.46 6.99
N HIS A 21 5.46 -9.05 6.39
CA HIS A 21 4.92 -10.33 6.79
C HIS A 21 5.22 -11.39 5.72
N PRO A 22 6.05 -12.42 6.01
CA PRO A 22 6.23 -13.53 5.08
C PRO A 22 4.92 -14.33 4.98
N PRO A 23 4.68 -15.03 3.86
CA PRO A 23 3.56 -15.95 3.77
C PRO A 23 3.57 -16.97 4.91
N VAL A 24 2.47 -17.02 5.67
CA VAL A 24 2.40 -17.73 6.96
C VAL A 24 1.87 -19.17 6.88
N PHE A 25 1.37 -19.63 5.72
CA PHE A 25 0.95 -21.02 5.53
C PHE A 25 0.93 -21.46 4.05
N ASP A 26 0.94 -22.78 3.84
CA ASP A 26 1.06 -23.42 2.53
C ASP A 26 -0.02 -22.97 1.54
N ALA A 27 0.38 -22.84 0.27
CA ALA A 27 -0.47 -22.45 -0.87
C ALA A 27 -1.08 -21.03 -0.82
N MET A 28 -0.71 -20.20 0.16
CA MET A 28 -0.99 -18.77 0.11
C MET A 28 -0.09 -18.12 -0.96
N THR A 29 -0.68 -17.26 -1.79
CA THR A 29 0.06 -16.48 -2.79
C THR A 29 0.12 -15.02 -2.37
N SER A 30 1.09 -14.29 -2.92
CA SER A 30 1.21 -12.84 -2.74
C SER A 30 1.36 -12.14 -4.07
N ASP A 31 0.77 -10.96 -4.16
CA ASP A 31 0.89 -10.00 -5.26
C ASP A 31 1.15 -8.62 -4.66
N SER A 32 1.70 -7.68 -5.41
CA SER A 32 2.07 -6.38 -4.85
C SER A 32 1.89 -5.23 -5.83
N SER A 33 1.51 -4.08 -5.28
CA SER A 33 1.50 -2.80 -5.98
C SER A 33 2.30 -1.79 -5.18
N PHE A 34 2.82 -0.76 -5.84
CA PHE A 34 3.64 0.27 -5.22
C PHE A 34 3.04 1.65 -5.45
N ILE A 35 3.02 2.45 -4.40
CA ILE A 35 2.59 3.85 -4.42
C ILE A 35 3.72 4.68 -3.85
N THR A 36 4.06 5.77 -4.52
CA THR A 36 5.03 6.75 -4.03
C THR A 36 4.32 8.07 -3.76
N ILE A 37 4.47 8.58 -2.54
CA ILE A 37 4.05 9.92 -2.13
C ILE A 37 5.33 10.70 -1.84
N TYR A 38 5.83 11.41 -2.86
CA TYR A 38 7.12 12.10 -2.80
C TYR A 38 8.28 11.17 -2.37
N ASP A 39 8.85 11.34 -1.19
CA ASP A 39 9.92 10.50 -0.64
C ASP A 39 9.41 9.27 0.14
N LEU A 40 8.10 9.15 0.38
CA LEU A 40 7.48 8.00 1.03
C LEU A 40 7.11 6.93 0.01
N ASN A 41 7.66 5.73 0.20
CA ASN A 41 7.30 4.54 -0.57
C ASN A 41 6.35 3.66 0.23
N ILE A 42 5.24 3.26 -0.40
CA ILE A 42 4.22 2.39 0.18
C ILE A 42 4.12 1.14 -0.71
N SER A 43 4.30 -0.03 -0.10
CA SER A 43 4.08 -1.32 -0.74
C SER A 43 2.74 -1.86 -0.30
N LEU A 44 1.83 -2.08 -1.25
CA LEU A 44 0.56 -2.76 -1.00
C LEU A 44 0.75 -4.24 -1.29
N VAL A 45 0.88 -5.06 -0.24
CA VAL A 45 1.06 -6.50 -0.37
C VAL A 45 -0.28 -7.20 -0.19
N LYS A 46 -0.76 -7.86 -1.24
CA LYS A 46 -2.00 -8.64 -1.22
C LYS A 46 -1.66 -10.10 -1.04
N TYR A 47 -2.11 -10.68 0.07
CA TYR A 47 -2.06 -12.11 0.31
C TYR A 47 -3.40 -12.73 -0.05
N SER A 48 -3.40 -13.83 -0.81
CA SER A 48 -4.61 -14.51 -1.26
C SER A 48 -4.54 -15.99 -0.92
N TYR A 49 -5.64 -16.56 -0.43
CA TYR A 49 -5.74 -17.98 -0.18
C TYR A 49 -7.17 -18.49 -0.37
N LYS A 50 -7.30 -19.52 -1.21
CA LYS A 50 -8.58 -20.12 -1.66
C LYS A 50 -9.55 -19.10 -2.30
N PRO A 51 -10.26 -19.49 -3.36
CA PRO A 51 -11.29 -18.62 -3.92
C PRO A 51 -12.46 -18.51 -2.95
N ASN A 52 -13.12 -17.34 -2.94
CA ASN A 52 -14.25 -16.97 -2.07
C ASN A 52 -13.81 -16.67 -0.62
N GLY A 53 -14.38 -15.62 -0.03
CA GLY A 53 -14.01 -15.13 1.30
C GLY A 53 -14.10 -13.62 1.40
N ILE A 54 -13.64 -13.09 2.54
CA ILE A 54 -13.58 -11.65 2.79
C ILE A 54 -12.22 -11.10 2.34
N ARG A 55 -12.21 -9.87 1.82
CA ARG A 55 -10.98 -9.09 1.62
C ARG A 55 -10.83 -8.10 2.78
N PHE A 56 -9.66 -8.08 3.40
CA PHE A 56 -9.28 -7.12 4.44
C PHE A 56 -8.36 -6.06 3.85
N LEU A 57 -8.47 -4.81 4.29
CA LEU A 57 -7.52 -3.75 3.99
C LEU A 57 -6.88 -3.25 5.29
N VAL A 58 -5.62 -3.62 5.52
CA VAL A 58 -4.83 -3.12 6.64
C VAL A 58 -4.16 -1.83 6.19
N VAL A 59 -4.59 -0.73 6.81
CA VAL A 59 -4.20 0.63 6.40
C VAL A 59 -2.97 1.12 7.16
N HIS A 60 -2.83 0.73 8.43
CA HIS A 60 -1.68 1.09 9.26
C HIS A 60 -0.64 -0.03 9.30
N ASP A 61 0.60 0.30 8.96
CA ASP A 61 1.71 -0.67 8.91
C ASP A 61 2.13 -1.21 10.28
N ASN A 62 1.83 -0.47 11.35
CA ASN A 62 2.19 -0.88 12.71
C ASN A 62 1.08 -1.70 13.42
N GLU A 63 0.04 -2.14 12.70
CA GLU A 63 -1.10 -2.88 13.24
C GLU A 63 -0.99 -4.42 13.07
N ASP A 64 0.05 -5.01 13.66
CA ASP A 64 0.32 -6.46 13.59
C ASP A 64 -0.82 -7.35 14.08
N THR A 65 -1.59 -6.90 15.08
CA THR A 65 -2.68 -7.70 15.67
C THR A 65 -3.81 -7.92 14.67
N GLY A 66 -4.16 -6.88 13.90
CA GLY A 66 -5.19 -6.97 12.86
C GLY A 66 -4.75 -7.86 11.71
N VAL A 67 -3.49 -7.74 11.30
CA VAL A 67 -2.88 -8.62 10.29
C VAL A 67 -2.96 -10.09 10.71
N LYS A 68 -2.53 -10.42 11.93
CA LYS A 68 -2.55 -11.80 12.45
C LYS A 68 -3.97 -12.37 12.48
N ALA A 69 -4.94 -11.58 12.97
CA ALA A 69 -6.34 -11.99 12.98
C ALA A 69 -6.90 -12.19 11.58
N GLY A 70 -6.54 -11.33 10.63
CA GLY A 70 -6.89 -11.46 9.22
C GLY A 70 -6.31 -12.73 8.59
N PHE A 71 -5.03 -13.02 8.85
CA PHE A 71 -4.38 -14.26 8.42
C PHE A 71 -5.04 -15.51 9.02
N ASP A 72 -5.36 -15.49 10.30
CA ASP A 72 -6.08 -16.58 10.94
C ASP A 72 -7.45 -16.79 10.28
N TYR A 73 -8.19 -15.71 10.01
CA TYR A 73 -9.48 -15.81 9.30
C TYR A 73 -9.32 -16.41 7.90
N ILE A 74 -8.45 -15.86 7.05
CA ILE A 74 -8.32 -16.32 5.66
C ILE A 74 -7.84 -17.77 5.61
N ARG A 75 -7.05 -18.25 6.58
CA ARG A 75 -6.63 -19.66 6.67
C ARG A 75 -7.82 -20.62 6.73
N TRP A 76 -8.88 -20.25 7.46
CA TRP A 76 -10.06 -21.10 7.64
C TRP A 76 -11.11 -20.87 6.56
N SER A 77 -11.34 -19.62 6.19
CA SER A 77 -12.48 -19.21 5.37
C SER A 77 -12.14 -18.92 3.91
N GLY A 78 -10.85 -18.87 3.57
CA GLY A 78 -10.39 -18.29 2.32
C GLY A 78 -10.55 -16.77 2.29
N GLY A 79 -10.09 -16.14 1.22
CA GLY A 79 -10.16 -14.70 1.02
C GLY A 79 -8.80 -14.06 0.83
N GLU A 80 -8.72 -12.77 1.14
CA GLU A 80 -7.58 -11.94 0.80
C GLU A 80 -7.29 -10.89 1.88
N LEU A 81 -6.03 -10.51 2.03
CA LEU A 81 -5.61 -9.43 2.91
C LEU A 81 -4.67 -8.51 2.14
N VAL A 82 -5.04 -7.23 2.02
CA VAL A 82 -4.18 -6.19 1.45
C VAL A 82 -3.55 -5.43 2.61
N ASP A 83 -2.23 -5.44 2.66
CA ASP A 83 -1.43 -4.86 3.72
C ASP A 83 -0.61 -3.68 3.19
N SER A 84 -0.75 -2.52 3.83
CA SER A 84 -0.02 -1.30 3.48
C SER A 84 1.26 -1.21 4.29
N GLN A 85 2.40 -1.44 3.63
CA GLN A 85 3.73 -1.48 4.25
C GLN A 85 4.56 -0.27 3.84
N TYR A 86 5.02 0.51 4.81
CA TYR A 86 5.69 1.80 4.62
C TYR A 86 6.68 2.18 5.74
N GLY A 87 7.16 1.20 6.52
CA GLY A 87 8.29 1.35 7.45
C GLY A 87 7.99 1.11 8.93
N GLY A 88 6.90 0.42 9.27
CA GLY A 88 6.51 0.04 10.63
C GLY A 88 6.04 1.21 11.51
N VAL A 89 5.62 2.33 10.90
CA VAL A 89 5.20 3.55 11.60
C VAL A 89 3.69 3.78 11.51
N ARG A 90 3.13 4.55 12.45
CA ARG A 90 1.68 4.77 12.52
C ARG A 90 1.15 5.66 11.40
N ASP A 91 1.78 6.81 11.21
CA ASP A 91 1.35 7.85 10.28
C ASP A 91 2.23 7.82 9.01
N TYR A 92 1.69 8.28 7.89
CA TYR A 92 2.52 8.65 6.74
C TYR A 92 3.33 9.89 7.10
N ASN A 93 4.64 9.81 6.93
CA ASN A 93 5.57 10.92 7.09
C ASN A 93 6.34 11.06 5.77
N PHE A 94 6.30 12.26 5.18
CA PHE A 94 6.93 12.53 3.89
C PHE A 94 7.32 14.00 3.79
N SER A 95 8.25 14.30 2.91
CA SER A 95 8.74 15.65 2.66
C SER A 95 8.29 16.13 1.28
N TYR A 96 7.88 17.38 1.19
CA TYR A 96 7.65 18.05 -0.09
C TYR A 96 8.22 19.47 -0.02
N MET A 97 9.14 19.78 -0.94
CA MET A 97 9.97 20.98 -0.87
C MET A 97 10.74 21.03 0.47
N ASP A 98 10.61 22.11 1.23
CA ASP A 98 11.28 22.31 2.52
C ASP A 98 10.39 21.95 3.73
N ASP A 99 9.19 21.42 3.47
CA ASP A 99 8.19 21.11 4.50
C ASP A 99 8.08 19.60 4.77
N VAL A 100 7.88 19.26 6.04
CA VAL A 100 7.56 17.90 6.49
C VAL A 100 6.05 17.78 6.74
N TYR A 101 5.47 16.74 6.16
CA TYR A 101 4.06 16.43 6.27
C TYR A 101 3.86 15.14 7.06
N ARG A 102 2.79 15.12 7.86
CA ARG A 102 2.32 13.93 8.55
C ARG A 102 0.82 13.78 8.45
N ILE A 103 0.34 12.59 8.10
CA ILE A 103 -1.09 12.31 8.03
C ILE A 103 -1.41 10.88 8.45
N ASP A 104 -2.55 10.72 9.10
CA ASP A 104 -3.15 9.41 9.37
C ASP A 104 -3.59 8.76 8.03
N PRO A 105 -3.09 7.57 7.66
CA PRO A 105 -3.46 6.89 6.42
C PRO A 105 -4.97 6.65 6.26
N ASN A 106 -5.74 6.55 7.34
CA ASN A 106 -7.21 6.45 7.24
C ASN A 106 -7.88 7.73 6.74
N ALA A 107 -7.17 8.87 6.76
CA ALA A 107 -7.72 10.16 6.36
C ALA A 107 -7.64 10.42 4.85
N ILE A 108 -6.81 9.68 4.09
CA ILE A 108 -6.49 10.02 2.70
C ILE A 108 -7.57 9.63 1.68
N TYR A 109 -8.62 8.94 2.12
CA TYR A 109 -9.69 8.45 1.24
C TYR A 109 -10.77 9.50 0.94
N THR A 110 -10.71 10.67 1.59
CA THR A 110 -11.65 11.77 1.37
C THR A 110 -10.94 13.12 1.48
N GLU A 111 -11.41 14.10 0.71
CA GLU A 111 -10.94 15.49 0.81
C GLU A 111 -11.10 16.04 2.23
N ARG A 112 -12.24 15.77 2.89
CA ARG A 112 -12.48 16.19 4.27
C ARG A 112 -11.46 15.59 5.24
N GLY A 113 -11.16 14.30 5.10
CA GLY A 113 -10.16 13.62 5.93
C GLY A 113 -8.80 14.28 5.78
N ILE A 114 -8.34 14.49 4.55
CA ILE A 114 -7.08 15.16 4.23
C ILE A 114 -7.04 16.54 4.85
N ASN A 115 -8.02 17.38 4.56
CA ASN A 115 -8.04 18.79 5.00
C ASN A 115 -8.07 18.94 6.52
N THR A 116 -8.61 17.95 7.25
CA THR A 116 -8.74 18.02 8.72
C THR A 116 -7.64 17.28 9.48
N ARG A 117 -6.90 16.38 8.82
CA ARG A 117 -5.90 15.51 9.47
C ARG A 117 -4.49 15.70 8.96
N LEU A 118 -4.28 16.40 7.85
CA LEU A 118 -2.95 16.75 7.35
C LEU A 118 -2.27 17.73 8.32
N LYS A 119 -1.20 17.25 8.96
CA LYS A 119 -0.31 18.05 9.81
C LYS A 119 0.91 18.42 9.00
N LYS A 120 1.36 19.67 9.15
CA LYS A 120 2.48 20.28 8.43
C LYS A 120 2.98 21.48 9.25
N ASP A 121 4.23 21.87 9.02
CA ASP A 121 4.86 22.97 9.74
C ASP A 121 4.52 24.34 9.11
N GLU A 122 4.46 24.45 7.78
CA GLU A 122 3.98 25.64 7.06
C GLU A 122 2.90 25.31 6.01
N PHE A 123 2.33 26.32 5.33
CA PHE A 123 1.14 26.22 4.46
C PHE A 123 1.07 24.95 3.57
N SER A 124 -0.12 24.34 3.43
CA SER A 124 -0.30 23.15 2.56
C SER A 124 -0.55 23.68 1.18
N SER A 125 0.14 23.12 0.21
CA SER A 125 -0.25 23.30 -1.17
C SER A 125 -1.48 22.44 -1.48
N ASN A 126 -2.27 22.89 -2.43
CA ASN A 126 -3.35 22.10 -3.06
C ASN A 126 -2.76 20.84 -3.74
N GLU A 127 -1.46 20.84 -4.07
CA GLU A 127 -0.78 19.71 -4.71
C GLU A 127 -0.61 18.51 -3.77
N VAL A 128 -0.20 18.74 -2.52
CA VAL A 128 -0.06 17.65 -1.53
C VAL A 128 -1.41 16.98 -1.28
N GLU A 129 -2.48 17.77 -1.12
CA GLU A 129 -3.83 17.24 -0.92
C GLU A 129 -4.33 16.41 -2.12
N LYS A 130 -4.01 16.84 -3.35
CA LYS A 130 -4.30 16.08 -4.58
C LYS A 130 -3.52 14.78 -4.64
N THR A 131 -2.23 14.79 -4.30
CA THR A 131 -1.38 13.61 -4.27
C THR A 131 -1.90 12.58 -3.26
N LEU A 132 -2.30 13.03 -2.07
CA LEU A 132 -2.89 12.18 -1.04
C LEU A 132 -4.22 11.56 -1.49
N ASN A 133 -5.11 12.35 -2.11
CA ASN A 133 -6.36 11.82 -2.69
C ASN A 133 -6.08 10.78 -3.79
N ALA A 134 -5.10 11.05 -4.66
CA ALA A 134 -4.71 10.13 -5.73
C ALA A 134 -4.16 8.82 -5.17
N ALA A 135 -3.32 8.87 -4.13
CA ALA A 135 -2.82 7.71 -3.42
C ALA A 135 -3.98 6.91 -2.79
N GLY A 136 -4.91 7.58 -2.10
CA GLY A 136 -6.09 6.94 -1.51
C GLY A 136 -6.92 6.22 -2.56
N LYS A 137 -7.11 6.83 -3.74
CA LYS A 137 -7.79 6.20 -4.87
C LYS A 137 -7.04 4.96 -5.38
N GLN A 138 -5.71 5.02 -5.53
CA GLN A 138 -4.91 3.88 -5.99
C GLN A 138 -5.00 2.69 -5.02
N ILE A 139 -4.97 2.94 -3.71
CA ILE A 139 -5.16 1.90 -2.69
C ILE A 139 -6.54 1.25 -2.84
N ILE A 140 -7.60 2.05 -2.97
CA ILE A 140 -8.96 1.54 -3.12
C ILE A 140 -9.16 0.80 -4.44
N ASP A 141 -8.55 1.26 -5.54
CA ASP A 141 -8.60 0.56 -6.82
C ASP A 141 -7.91 -0.81 -6.73
N PHE A 142 -6.76 -0.90 -6.03
CA PHE A 142 -6.07 -2.16 -5.79
C PHE A 142 -6.85 -3.11 -4.86
N TYR A 143 -7.45 -2.55 -3.79
CA TYR A 143 -8.37 -3.29 -2.92
C TYR A 143 -9.68 -3.69 -3.62
N ASN A 144 -10.09 -3.01 -4.70
CA ASN A 144 -11.25 -3.33 -5.55
C ASN A 144 -12.55 -3.65 -4.77
N PRO A 145 -13.11 -2.70 -4.00
CA PRO A 145 -14.33 -2.93 -3.21
C PRO A 145 -15.56 -3.16 -4.09
N LYS A 146 -15.57 -2.65 -5.33
CA LYS A 146 -16.70 -2.81 -6.27
C LYS A 146 -16.97 -4.29 -6.58
N SER A 147 -15.93 -5.11 -6.63
CA SER A 147 -16.07 -6.56 -6.79
C SER A 147 -16.65 -7.28 -5.57
N LEU A 148 -16.58 -6.66 -4.38
CA LEU A 148 -16.94 -7.27 -3.09
C LEU A 148 -18.27 -6.75 -2.53
N GLY A 149 -18.61 -5.49 -2.84
CA GLY A 149 -19.78 -4.80 -2.30
C GLY A 149 -19.58 -4.15 -0.92
N TYR A 150 -18.37 -4.22 -0.34
CA TYR A 150 -18.04 -3.63 0.96
C TYR A 150 -16.56 -3.23 1.07
N ILE A 151 -16.26 -2.38 2.05
CA ILE A 151 -14.91 -2.07 2.52
C ILE A 151 -14.83 -2.54 3.97
N LEU A 152 -13.81 -3.32 4.29
CA LEU A 152 -13.51 -3.75 5.65
C LEU A 152 -12.05 -3.41 5.94
N THR A 153 -11.87 -2.46 6.85
CA THR A 153 -10.56 -1.98 7.33
C THR A 153 -10.37 -2.38 8.77
#